data_AF-A0A5N7MV81-F1
#
_entry.id   AF-A0A5N7MV81-F1
#
_cell.length_a   1.000
_cell.length_b   1.000
_cell.length_c   1.000
_cell.angle_alpha   90.00
_cell.angle_beta   90.00
_cell.angle_gamma   90.00
#
_symmetry.space_group_name_H-M   'P 1'
#
loop_
_entity.id
_entity.type
_entity.pdbx_description
1 polymer ?
#
loop_
_entity_poly.entity_id
_entity_poly.type
_entity_poly.pdbx_seq_one_letter_code
_entity_poly.pdbx_strand_id
1 'polypeptide(L)'
;MGEPGYPFTSLSQMIYGMETLARSAMSVEQFIEGLREVLEVADKHPAPEVGVRTPSLTVVDLSPSGNGWFVHARFQSGERFKLAINKASIGWVADPREPTRDKEVMKLLSGVKGARVSSDEDLALLAMEVAHYSSDIAGWLHGLHSAISEKLKP
;
A
#
# COMPACT_ATOMS: atom_id res chain seq x y z
N MET A 1 0.05 28.94 -4.83
CA MET A 1 1.28 28.19 -4.52
C MET A 1 1.42 28.13 -3.02
N GLY A 2 1.26 26.95 -2.45
CA GLY A 2 1.55 26.66 -1.06
C GLY A 2 2.03 25.22 -1.05
N GLU A 3 3.32 25.01 -0.82
CA GLU A 3 3.88 23.67 -0.68
C GLU A 3 3.23 22.99 0.54
N PRO A 4 2.79 21.73 0.45
CA PRO A 4 2.39 21.00 1.64
C PRO A 4 3.64 20.75 2.50
N GLY A 5 3.75 21.49 3.60
CA GLY A 5 4.79 21.27 4.60
C GLY A 5 4.61 19.89 5.24
N TYR A 6 5.56 18.99 4.99
CA TYR A 6 5.67 17.74 5.74
C TYR A 6 6.13 18.04 7.18
N PRO A 7 5.53 17.43 8.22
CA PRO A 7 5.81 17.79 9.61
C PRO A 7 7.15 17.26 10.15
N PHE A 8 8.02 16.72 9.30
CA PHE A 8 9.25 16.07 9.78
C PHE A 8 10.50 16.78 9.24
N THR A 9 11.08 17.64 10.07
CA THR A 9 12.36 18.31 9.78
C THR A 9 13.58 17.42 10.03
N SER A 10 13.46 16.23 10.64
CA SER A 10 14.57 15.26 10.75
C SER A 10 14.14 13.84 11.15
N LEU A 11 14.40 12.86 10.29
CA LEU A 11 14.20 11.43 10.54
C LEU A 11 14.95 10.94 11.80
N SER A 12 16.11 11.54 12.09
CA SER A 12 16.95 11.17 13.23
C SER A 12 16.30 11.51 14.57
N GLN A 13 15.51 12.59 14.64
CA GLN A 13 14.78 12.96 15.86
C GLN A 13 13.63 11.99 16.15
N MET A 14 12.94 11.53 15.10
CA MET A 14 11.86 10.54 15.22
C MET A 14 12.38 9.19 15.73
N ILE A 15 13.48 8.69 15.15
CA ILE A 15 14.11 7.42 15.57
C ILE A 15 14.52 7.49 17.05
N TYR A 16 15.11 8.61 17.47
CA TYR A 16 15.53 8.80 18.87
C TYR A 16 14.33 8.88 19.84
N GLY A 17 13.25 9.55 19.44
CA GLY A 17 12.01 9.61 20.22
C GLY A 17 11.35 8.24 20.39
N MET A 18 11.31 7.43 19.32
CA MET A 18 10.79 6.06 19.36
C MET A 18 11.64 5.14 20.24
N GLU A 19 12.96 5.26 20.17
CA GLU A 19 13.86 4.44 21.01
C GLU A 19 13.73 4.78 22.49
N THR A 20 13.58 6.07 22.81
CA THR A 20 13.37 6.54 24.19
C THR A 20 12.05 6.01 24.76
N LEU A 21 10.97 6.09 23.99
CA LEU A 21 9.65 5.56 24.34
C LEU A 21 9.65 4.06 24.59
N ALA A 22 10.32 3.30 23.71
CA ALA A 22 10.44 1.85 23.87
C ALA A 22 11.17 1.45 25.16
N ARG A 23 12.14 2.27 25.60
CA ARG A 23 12.90 2.03 26.83
C ARG A 23 12.15 2.47 28.10
N SER A 24 11.26 3.46 28.00
CA SER A 24 10.54 4.02 29.15
C SER A 24 9.15 3.42 29.38
N ALA A 25 8.56 2.76 28.39
CA ALA A 25 7.22 2.19 28.53
C ALA A 25 7.23 0.98 29.47
N MET A 26 6.39 1.03 30.51
CA MET A 26 6.24 -0.06 31.48
C MET A 26 5.10 -1.03 31.10
N SER A 27 4.31 -0.69 30.08
CA SER A 27 3.30 -1.56 29.47
C SER A 27 3.17 -1.32 27.97
N VAL A 28 2.54 -2.27 27.28
CA VAL A 28 2.29 -2.20 25.83
C VAL A 28 1.35 -1.04 25.48
N GLU A 29 0.37 -0.76 26.34
CA GLU A 29 -0.57 0.36 26.16
C GLU A 29 0.14 1.71 26.25
N GLN A 30 1.03 1.89 27.22
CA GLN A 30 1.83 3.12 27.35
C GLN A 30 2.77 3.32 26.16
N PHE A 31 3.33 2.23 25.64
CA PHE A 31 4.15 2.28 24.43
C PHE A 31 3.35 2.71 23.20
N ILE A 32 2.14 2.16 23.02
CA ILE A 32 1.23 2.50 21.91
C ILE A 32 0.77 3.96 21.99
N GLU A 33 0.44 4.45 23.19
CA GLU A 33 0.01 5.83 23.39
C GLU A 33 1.14 6.82 23.11
N GLY A 34 2.34 6.58 23.65
CA GLY A 34 3.50 7.44 23.38
C GLY A 34 3.95 7.40 21.91
N LEU A 35 3.81 6.26 21.23
CA LEU A 35 4.05 6.17 19.78
C LEU A 35 3.11 7.06 18.97
N ARG A 36 1.84 7.19 19.36
CA ARG A 36 0.87 8.07 18.67
C ARG A 36 1.26 9.54 18.81
N GLU A 37 1.78 9.92 19.97
CA GLU A 37 2.24 11.27 20.26
C GLU A 37 3.51 11.63 19.49
N VAL A 38 4.53 10.76 19.50
CA VAL A 38 5.79 10.98 18.76
C VAL A 38 5.62 10.94 17.25
N LEU A 39 4.64 10.19 16.75
CA LEU A 39 4.31 10.15 15.33
C LEU A 39 3.40 11.31 14.89
N GLU A 40 3.05 12.24 15.78
CA GLU A 40 2.00 13.23 15.57
C GLU A 40 0.82 12.62 14.81
N VAL A 41 0.35 11.44 15.28
CA VAL A 41 -0.91 10.89 14.78
C VAL A 41 -1.97 11.83 15.33
N ALA A 42 -2.17 12.95 14.64
CA ALA A 42 -3.33 13.77 14.82
C ALA A 42 -4.50 12.80 14.76
N ASP A 43 -5.26 12.73 15.85
CA ASP A 43 -6.55 12.04 15.92
C ASP A 43 -7.60 12.68 14.99
N LYS A 44 -7.14 13.57 14.11
CA LYS A 44 -7.70 13.76 12.78
C LYS A 44 -7.45 12.48 12.00
N HIS A 45 -8.43 11.57 12.08
CA HIS A 45 -8.95 11.04 10.81
C HIS A 45 -8.97 12.23 9.84
N PRO A 46 -8.28 12.21 8.69
CA PRO A 46 -8.57 13.22 7.70
C PRO A 46 -10.08 13.08 7.48
N ALA A 47 -10.83 14.04 8.02
CA ALA A 47 -12.25 14.19 7.73
C ALA A 47 -12.29 14.11 6.22
N PRO A 48 -13.02 13.15 5.63
CA PRO A 48 -12.87 12.79 4.23
C PRO A 48 -12.86 14.08 3.44
N GLU A 49 -11.68 14.44 2.90
CA GLU A 49 -11.52 15.68 2.18
C GLU A 49 -12.55 15.64 1.06
N VAL A 50 -13.59 16.45 1.24
CA VAL A 50 -14.56 16.90 0.26
C VAL A 50 -14.88 15.82 -0.77
N GLY A 51 -15.88 14.98 -0.47
CA GLY A 51 -16.58 14.16 -1.45
C GLY A 51 -15.67 13.55 -2.50
N VAL A 52 -14.95 12.48 -2.13
CA VAL A 52 -14.27 11.57 -3.05
C VAL A 52 -15.28 11.18 -4.12
N ARG A 53 -15.36 11.96 -5.20
CA ARG A 53 -16.06 11.56 -6.41
C ARG A 53 -15.37 10.27 -6.82
N THR A 54 -16.16 9.22 -6.97
CA THR A 54 -15.75 8.05 -7.72
C THR A 54 -15.18 8.58 -9.04
N PRO A 55 -13.91 8.27 -9.35
CA PRO A 55 -13.35 8.75 -10.58
C PRO A 55 -14.15 8.12 -11.73
N SER A 56 -14.40 8.88 -12.79
CA SER A 56 -15.12 8.38 -13.96
C SER A 56 -14.37 7.25 -14.67
N LEU A 57 -13.08 7.10 -14.37
CA LEU A 57 -12.16 6.09 -14.89
C LEU A 57 -11.26 5.60 -13.76
N THR A 58 -10.75 4.37 -13.87
CA THR A 58 -9.77 3.86 -12.90
C THR A 58 -8.47 4.65 -13.03
N VAL A 59 -7.99 5.19 -11.91
CA VAL A 59 -6.74 5.94 -11.82
C VAL A 59 -5.69 5.03 -11.20
N VAL A 60 -4.54 4.91 -11.84
CA VAL A 60 -3.43 4.09 -11.36
C VAL A 60 -2.14 4.89 -11.42
N ASP A 61 -1.42 4.94 -10.31
CA ASP A 61 -0.10 5.55 -10.21
C ASP A 61 0.94 4.45 -9.92
N LEU A 62 2.01 4.45 -10.71
CA LEU A 62 3.20 3.63 -10.48
C LEU A 62 4.35 4.56 -10.14
N SER A 63 5.03 4.29 -9.03
CA SER A 63 6.19 5.07 -8.62
C SER A 63 7.31 4.18 -8.09
N PRO A 64 8.58 4.51 -8.39
CA PRO A 64 9.70 3.85 -7.77
C PRO A 64 9.80 4.25 -6.29
N SER A 65 10.10 3.28 -5.45
CA SER A 65 10.55 3.44 -4.07
C SER A 65 12.03 3.09 -4.03
N GLY A 66 12.85 3.70 -3.18
CA GLY A 66 14.32 3.52 -3.20
C GLY A 66 14.84 2.10 -3.46
N ASN A 67 14.16 1.05 -2.96
CA ASN A 67 14.46 -0.37 -3.23
C ASN A 67 13.27 -1.19 -3.76
N GLY A 68 12.32 -0.56 -4.49
CA GLY A 68 11.09 -1.22 -4.89
C GLY A 68 10.14 -0.35 -5.72
N TRP A 69 8.86 -0.72 -5.71
CA TRP A 69 7.81 -0.13 -6.50
C TRP A 69 6.55 0.04 -5.65
N PHE A 70 5.86 1.16 -5.84
CA PHE A 70 4.53 1.40 -5.30
C PHE A 70 3.52 1.48 -6.44
N VAL A 71 2.43 0.71 -6.32
CA VAL A 71 1.26 0.80 -7.20
C VAL A 71 0.09 1.26 -6.36
N HIS A 72 -0.49 2.40 -6.73
CA HIS A 72 -1.70 2.93 -6.11
C HIS A 72 -2.82 2.91 -7.14
N ALA A 73 -3.93 2.25 -6.84
CA ALA A 73 -5.09 2.22 -7.72
C ALA A 73 -6.31 2.80 -7.01
N ARG A 74 -7.11 3.56 -7.75
CA ARG A 74 -8.42 4.05 -7.35
C ARG A 74 -9.43 3.72 -8.44
N PHE A 75 -10.33 2.81 -8.13
CA PHE A 75 -11.30 2.26 -9.06
C PHE A 75 -12.54 3.15 -9.21
N GLN A 76 -13.26 2.94 -10.31
CA GLN A 76 -14.56 3.57 -10.56
C GLN A 76 -15.58 3.23 -9.47
N SER A 77 -15.51 2.02 -8.90
CA SER A 77 -16.34 1.61 -7.76
C SER A 77 -16.10 2.44 -6.49
N GLY A 78 -15.00 3.20 -6.43
CA GLY A 78 -14.56 3.95 -5.26
C GLY A 78 -13.56 3.19 -4.39
N GLU A 79 -13.40 1.89 -4.65
CA GLU A 79 -12.39 1.05 -4.02
C GLU A 79 -10.98 1.49 -4.37
N ARG A 80 -10.04 1.26 -3.47
CA ARG A 80 -8.65 1.67 -3.63
C ARG A 80 -7.73 0.62 -3.06
N PHE A 81 -6.54 0.50 -3.64
CA PHE A 81 -5.46 -0.21 -2.99
C PHE A 81 -4.14 0.55 -3.07
N LYS A 82 -3.25 0.20 -2.14
CA LYS A 82 -1.82 0.51 -2.20
C LYS A 82 -1.04 -0.79 -2.11
N LEU A 83 -0.19 -1.01 -3.09
CA LEU A 83 0.68 -2.16 -3.19
C LEU A 83 2.13 -1.67 -3.16
N ALA A 84 2.92 -2.22 -2.25
CA ALA A 84 4.34 -1.97 -2.12
C ALA A 84 5.10 -3.26 -2.43
N ILE A 85 6.01 -3.23 -3.39
CA ILE A 85 6.82 -4.38 -3.78
C ILE A 85 8.27 -3.98 -3.61
N ASN A 86 9.04 -4.70 -2.81
CA ASN A 86 10.49 -4.50 -2.71
C ASN A 86 11.17 -5.87 -2.70
N LYS A 87 12.50 -5.90 -2.78
CA LYS A 87 13.27 -7.15 -2.84
C LYS A 87 12.92 -8.16 -1.74
N ALA A 88 12.63 -7.69 -0.53
CA ALA A 88 12.40 -8.54 0.65
C ALA A 88 10.92 -8.91 0.86
N SER A 89 9.97 -8.05 0.47
CA SER A 89 8.57 -8.21 0.87
C SER A 89 7.57 -7.57 -0.10
N ILE A 90 6.30 -7.91 0.12
CA ILE A 90 5.13 -7.26 -0.47
C ILE A 90 4.27 -6.70 0.66
N GLY A 91 3.80 -5.46 0.52
CA GLY A 91 2.83 -4.82 1.40
C GLY A 91 1.56 -4.50 0.64
N TRP A 92 0.40 -4.74 1.25
CA TRP A 92 -0.91 -4.52 0.67
C TRP A 92 -1.81 -3.80 1.66
N VAL A 93 -2.56 -2.80 1.17
CA VAL A 93 -3.64 -2.16 1.90
C VAL A 93 -4.79 -1.85 0.93
N ALA A 94 -6.00 -2.27 1.27
CA ALA A 94 -7.22 -1.93 0.54
C ALA A 94 -8.14 -1.00 1.34
N ASP A 95 -8.98 -0.25 0.62
CA ASP A 95 -10.09 0.54 1.14
C ASP A 95 -11.30 0.38 0.20
N PRO A 96 -12.40 -0.26 0.65
CA PRO A 96 -12.62 -0.83 1.97
C PRO A 96 -11.78 -2.09 2.19
N ARG A 97 -11.43 -2.35 3.45
CA ARG A 97 -10.75 -3.59 3.84
C ARG A 97 -11.69 -4.77 3.76
N GLU A 98 -11.21 -5.86 3.17
CA GLU A 98 -11.94 -7.12 3.08
C GLU A 98 -10.99 -8.28 3.38
N PRO A 99 -10.99 -8.83 4.60
CA PRO A 99 -9.93 -9.73 5.06
C PRO A 99 -9.73 -10.98 4.20
N THR A 100 -10.80 -11.56 3.66
CA THR A 100 -10.73 -12.73 2.80
C THR A 100 -10.01 -12.40 1.49
N ARG A 101 -10.44 -11.32 0.82
CA ARG A 101 -9.85 -10.83 -0.43
C ARG A 101 -8.41 -10.37 -0.23
N ASP A 102 -8.13 -9.61 0.84
CA ASP A 102 -6.78 -9.14 1.17
C ASP A 102 -5.80 -10.31 1.36
N LYS A 103 -6.26 -11.40 1.98
CA LYS A 103 -5.47 -12.63 2.15
C LYS A 103 -5.20 -13.33 0.83
N GLU A 104 -6.18 -13.38 -0.08
CA GLU A 104 -6.01 -13.96 -1.42
C GLU A 104 -5.01 -13.18 -2.26
N VAL A 105 -5.13 -11.85 -2.27
CA VAL A 105 -4.18 -10.94 -2.93
C VAL A 105 -2.76 -11.20 -2.43
N MET A 106 -2.57 -11.19 -1.11
CA MET A 106 -1.26 -11.41 -0.51
C MET A 106 -0.69 -12.79 -0.82
N LYS A 107 -1.52 -13.84 -0.83
CA LYS A 107 -1.12 -15.20 -1.18
C LYS A 107 -0.64 -15.29 -2.63
N LEU A 108 -1.39 -14.71 -3.57
CA LEU A 108 -1.05 -14.70 -5.00
C LEU A 108 0.28 -13.98 -5.22
N LEU A 109 0.37 -12.73 -4.78
CA LEU A 109 1.54 -11.87 -5.03
C LEU A 109 2.82 -12.43 -4.39
N SER A 110 2.72 -12.93 -3.15
CA SER A 110 3.86 -13.56 -2.47
C SER A 110 4.29 -14.85 -3.16
N GLY A 111 3.34 -15.62 -3.70
CA GLY A 111 3.62 -16.82 -4.48
C GLY A 111 4.41 -16.52 -5.76
N VAL A 112 3.97 -15.54 -6.55
CA VAL A 112 4.69 -15.11 -7.77
C VAL A 112 6.09 -14.61 -7.44
N LYS A 113 6.23 -13.77 -6.41
CA LYS A 113 7.53 -13.25 -5.98
C LYS A 113 8.47 -14.37 -5.50
N GLY A 114 7.96 -15.31 -4.72
CA GLY A 114 8.73 -16.45 -4.21
C GLY A 114 9.21 -17.38 -5.32
N ALA A 115 8.41 -17.55 -6.38
CA ALA A 115 8.77 -18.35 -7.55
C ALA A 115 9.83 -17.68 -8.44
N ARG A 116 10.15 -16.39 -8.22
CA ARG A 116 11.11 -15.59 -9.02
C ARG A 116 10.85 -15.62 -10.53
N VAL A 117 9.58 -15.74 -10.90
CA VAL A 117 9.13 -15.85 -12.30
C VAL A 117 9.27 -14.51 -13.04
N SER A 118 9.21 -13.41 -12.29
CA SER A 118 9.27 -12.04 -12.82
C SER A 118 10.07 -11.13 -11.88
N SER A 119 10.63 -10.05 -12.42
CA SER A 119 11.27 -9.03 -11.58
C SER A 119 10.23 -8.25 -10.76
N ASP A 120 10.68 -7.55 -9.72
CA ASP A 120 9.80 -6.70 -8.91
C ASP A 120 9.15 -5.58 -9.74
N GLU A 121 9.86 -5.09 -10.75
CA GLU A 121 9.36 -4.11 -11.73
C GLU A 121 8.30 -4.72 -12.63
N ASP A 122 8.55 -5.91 -13.20
CA ASP A 122 7.59 -6.61 -14.05
C ASP A 122 6.28 -6.91 -13.30
N LEU A 123 6.39 -7.29 -12.02
CA LEU A 123 5.22 -7.52 -11.17
C LEU A 123 4.45 -6.21 -10.92
N ALA A 124 5.15 -5.10 -10.68
CA ALA A 124 4.52 -3.80 -10.49
C ALA A 124 3.84 -3.28 -11.77
N LEU A 125 4.50 -3.41 -12.92
CA LEU A 125 3.95 -3.07 -14.23
C LEU A 125 2.71 -3.91 -14.55
N LEU A 126 2.76 -5.21 -14.30
CA LEU A 126 1.62 -6.10 -14.50
C LEU A 126 0.44 -5.73 -13.59
N ALA A 127 0.71 -5.50 -12.30
CA ALA A 127 -0.33 -5.09 -11.34
C ALA A 127 -0.98 -3.77 -11.73
N MET A 128 -0.19 -2.81 -12.24
CA MET A 128 -0.66 -1.53 -12.75
C MET A 128 -1.52 -1.70 -14.01
N GLU A 129 -1.04 -2.46 -14.99
CA GLU A 129 -1.72 -2.70 -16.26
C GLU A 129 -3.09 -3.34 -16.04
N VAL A 130 -3.15 -4.42 -15.25
CA VAL A 130 -4.41 -5.08 -14.92
C VAL A 130 -5.36 -4.13 -14.18
N ALA A 131 -4.84 -3.29 -13.28
CA ALA A 131 -5.65 -2.32 -12.56
C ALA A 131 -6.28 -1.30 -13.51
N HIS A 132 -5.56 -0.87 -14.54
CA HIS A 132 -6.06 0.08 -15.53
C HIS A 132 -7.32 -0.42 -16.26
N TYR A 133 -7.41 -1.73 -16.49
CA TYR A 133 -8.54 -2.38 -17.16
C TYR A 133 -9.60 -2.94 -16.20
N SER A 134 -9.45 -2.70 -14.90
CA SER A 134 -10.35 -3.22 -13.88
C SER A 134 -11.24 -2.12 -13.31
N SER A 135 -12.49 -2.48 -12.97
CA SER A 135 -13.48 -1.56 -12.40
C SER A 135 -13.55 -1.58 -10.88
N ASP A 136 -12.95 -2.60 -10.24
CA ASP A 136 -12.87 -2.83 -8.80
C ASP A 136 -11.72 -3.79 -8.44
N ILE A 137 -11.50 -4.03 -7.14
CA ILE A 137 -10.42 -4.91 -6.64
C ILE A 137 -10.66 -6.39 -7.00
N ALA A 138 -11.92 -6.83 -7.07
CA ALA A 138 -12.24 -8.24 -7.39
C ALA A 138 -11.92 -8.57 -8.86
N GLY A 139 -12.31 -7.68 -9.77
CA GLY A 139 -11.96 -7.73 -11.19
C GLY A 139 -10.45 -7.63 -11.39
N TRP A 140 -9.78 -6.77 -10.63
CA TRP A 140 -8.32 -6.68 -10.64
C TRP A 140 -7.65 -7.99 -10.21
N LEU A 141 -8.08 -8.58 -9.08
CA LEU A 141 -7.53 -9.85 -8.59
C LEU A 141 -7.75 -10.98 -9.61
N HIS A 142 -8.94 -11.05 -10.22
CA HIS A 142 -9.25 -12.03 -11.25
C HIS A 142 -8.38 -11.85 -12.51
N GLY A 143 -8.26 -10.61 -13.00
CA GLY A 143 -7.41 -10.29 -14.15
C GLY A 143 -5.94 -10.60 -13.88
N LEU A 144 -5.47 -10.35 -12.67
CA LEU A 144 -4.11 -10.62 -12.25
C LEU A 144 -3.83 -12.13 -12.20
N HIS A 145 -4.76 -12.92 -11.65
CA HIS A 145 -4.71 -14.37 -11.69
C HIS A 145 -4.58 -14.93 -13.13
N SER A 146 -5.41 -14.42 -14.04
CA SER A 146 -5.40 -14.83 -15.45
C SER A 146 -4.08 -14.47 -16.14
N ALA A 147 -3.61 -13.23 -15.98
CA ALA A 147 -2.38 -12.76 -16.62
C ALA A 147 -1.12 -13.48 -16.10
N ILE A 148 -1.06 -13.79 -14.80
CA ILE A 148 0.01 -14.59 -14.20
C ILE A 148 -0.02 -16.02 -14.75
N SER A 149 -1.21 -16.63 -14.85
CA SER A 149 -1.38 -17.99 -15.37
C SER A 149 -0.93 -18.10 -16.84
N GLU A 150 -1.23 -17.09 -17.66
CA GLU A 150 -0.77 -17.04 -19.05
C GLU A 150 0.74 -16.88 -19.18
N LYS A 151 1.36 -16.03 -18.35
CA LYS A 151 2.83 -15.87 -18.31
C LYS A 151 3.57 -17.11 -17.79
N LEU A 152 2.87 -18.01 -17.10
CA LEU A 152 3.39 -19.27 -16.56
C LEU A 152 3.12 -20.48 -17.46
N LYS A 153 2.50 -20.30 -18.64
CA LYS A 153 2.39 -21.38 -19.63
C LYS A 153 3.78 -21.64 -20.26
N PRO A 154 4.20 -22.91 -20.36
CA PRO A 154 5.49 -23.30 -20.95
C PRO A 154 5.56 -23.04 -22.45
#